data_AF-A0A7C5MAT7-F1
#
_entry.id   AF-A0A7C5MAT7-F1
#
_cell.length_a   1.000
_cell.length_b   1.000
_cell.length_c   1.000
_cell.angle_alpha   90.00
_cell.angle_beta   90.00
_cell.angle_gamma   90.00
#
_symmetry.space_group_name_H-M   'P 1'
#
loop_
_entity.id
_entity.type
_entity.pdbx_description
1 polymer ?
#
loop_
_entity_poly.entity_id
_entity_poly.type
_entity_poly.pdbx_seq_one_letter_code
_entity_poly.pdbx_strand_id
1 'polypeptide(L)'
;MGELILLIGYLGGGFVVFPLVIITMIRERLSVPSAEKQALIRSNAVLDEDERNFRASLVLGKIEEKLSSVEDEDGTEWLTITKGSQARFMKRGLDYINKELVPTDIELVKRTIEFNEVYTGRMKRIFTGSGWIITCSVLLGVLFYFTGGRGFSFFLIVHAAALLSYLLASRPTSYTFLKRLERSGGRGGCISGVMGGLLMGSGEKHYVSVNGGSWERDHESEAISGLIGLLFTFVAAMILGFLTGLLAIINFLMNFSTSMSLPFISGNSWYQRKIKE
;
A
#
# COMPACT_ATOMS: atom_id res chain seq x y z
N MET A 1 -0.80 13.59 26.96
CA MET A 1 -0.09 12.69 26.01
C MET A 1 -1.05 12.06 24.99
N GLY A 2 -2.23 11.57 25.40
CA GLY A 2 -3.25 11.00 24.50
C GLY A 2 -3.70 11.96 23.39
N GLU A 3 -4.12 13.19 23.73
CA GLU A 3 -4.59 14.19 22.74
C GLU A 3 -3.58 14.49 21.62
N LEU A 4 -2.27 14.47 21.94
CA LEU A 4 -1.21 14.69 20.96
C LEU A 4 -1.12 13.53 19.96
N ILE A 5 -1.20 12.29 20.43
CA ILE A 5 -1.20 11.09 19.57
C ILE A 5 -2.40 11.12 18.62
N LEU A 6 -3.54 11.57 19.13
CA LEU A 6 -4.78 11.67 18.38
C LEU A 6 -4.69 12.74 17.29
N LEU A 7 -4.19 13.93 17.63
CA LEU A 7 -3.95 15.01 16.69
C LEU A 7 -2.97 14.58 15.58
N ILE A 8 -1.85 13.95 15.96
CA ILE A 8 -0.85 13.43 15.02
C ILE A 8 -1.45 12.35 14.11
N GLY A 9 -2.25 11.43 14.66
CA GLY A 9 -2.91 10.37 13.90
C GLY A 9 -3.85 10.94 12.84
N TYR A 10 -4.75 11.84 13.22
CA TYR A 10 -5.75 12.41 12.31
C TYR A 10 -5.17 13.42 11.32
N LEU A 11 -4.42 14.42 11.81
CA LEU A 11 -3.85 15.43 10.93
C LEU A 11 -2.70 14.86 10.10
N GLY A 12 -1.83 14.04 10.71
CA GLY A 12 -0.77 13.35 9.99
C GLY A 12 -1.31 12.35 8.97
N GLY A 13 -2.29 11.52 9.37
CA GLY A 13 -2.93 10.56 8.46
C GLY A 13 -3.71 11.23 7.32
N GLY A 14 -4.53 12.23 7.64
CA GLY A 14 -5.42 12.90 6.68
C GLY A 14 -4.75 13.95 5.80
N PHE A 15 -3.87 14.79 6.34
CA PHE A 15 -3.27 15.90 5.58
C PHE A 15 -1.85 15.65 5.09
N VAL A 16 -1.06 14.83 5.79
CA VAL A 16 0.33 14.57 5.40
C VAL A 16 0.43 13.29 4.60
N VAL A 17 -0.12 12.19 5.12
CA VAL A 17 0.00 10.88 4.47
C VAL A 17 -0.89 10.77 3.24
N PHE A 18 -2.11 11.32 3.28
CA PHE A 18 -3.03 11.24 2.14
C PHE A 18 -2.41 11.76 0.84
N PRO A 19 -1.87 13.01 0.77
CA PRO A 19 -1.32 13.51 -0.47
C PRO A 19 -0.02 12.79 -0.84
N LEU A 20 0.80 12.39 0.14
CA LEU A 20 2.03 11.64 -0.12
C LEU A 20 1.77 10.27 -0.74
N VAL A 21 0.74 9.56 -0.28
CA VAL A 21 0.31 8.29 -0.87
C VAL A 21 -0.14 8.50 -2.32
N ILE A 22 -1.01 9.48 -2.55
CA ILE A 22 -1.49 9.80 -3.91
C ILE A 22 -0.34 10.16 -4.84
N ILE A 23 0.54 11.07 -4.43
CA ILE A 23 1.71 11.50 -5.22
C ILE A 23 2.60 10.29 -5.52
N THR A 24 2.82 9.41 -4.54
CA THR A 24 3.66 8.23 -4.74
C THR A 24 3.01 7.25 -5.73
N MET A 25 1.70 6.99 -5.60
CA MET A 25 0.97 6.12 -6.53
C MET A 25 0.94 6.65 -7.95
N ILE A 26 0.73 7.97 -8.13
CA ILE A 26 0.78 8.61 -9.45
C ILE A 26 2.19 8.47 -10.02
N ARG A 27 3.21 8.75 -9.21
CA ARG A 27 4.60 8.68 -9.65
C ARG A 27 5.03 7.27 -9.99
N GLU A 28 4.57 6.24 -9.29
CA GLU A 28 4.92 4.85 -9.58
C GLU A 28 4.47 4.35 -10.95
N ARG A 29 3.58 5.07 -11.64
CA ARG A 29 3.21 4.75 -13.02
C ARG A 29 4.38 5.03 -13.95
N LEU A 30 4.67 4.06 -14.83
CA LEU A 30 5.61 4.27 -15.92
C LEU A 30 5.09 5.33 -16.88
N SER A 31 6.03 6.07 -17.45
CA SER A 31 5.72 7.05 -18.47
C SER A 31 5.53 6.33 -19.79
N VAL A 32 4.30 6.33 -20.31
CA VAL A 32 3.98 5.76 -21.62
C VAL A 32 3.81 6.92 -22.60
N PRO A 33 4.77 7.18 -23.49
CA PRO A 33 4.70 8.29 -24.44
C PRO A 33 3.70 7.95 -25.54
N SER A 34 2.81 8.89 -25.89
CA SER A 34 1.93 8.76 -27.05
C SER A 34 2.75 8.67 -28.35
N ALA A 35 2.20 8.07 -29.40
CA ALA A 35 2.87 7.96 -30.70
C ALA A 35 3.34 9.33 -31.23
N GLU A 36 2.53 10.37 -31.06
CA GLU A 36 2.87 11.75 -31.41
C GLU A 36 4.06 12.28 -30.60
N LYS A 37 4.10 12.02 -29.29
CA LYS A 37 5.20 12.44 -28.43
C LYS A 37 6.48 11.67 -28.74
N GLN A 38 6.38 10.38 -29.08
CA GLN A 38 7.50 9.58 -29.55
C GLN A 38 8.07 10.14 -30.86
N ALA A 39 7.21 10.50 -31.81
CA ALA A 39 7.61 11.12 -33.06
C ALA A 39 8.33 12.46 -32.83
N LEU A 40 7.79 13.30 -31.92
CA LEU A 40 8.41 14.57 -31.54
C LEU A 40 9.78 14.40 -30.89
N ILE A 41 9.92 13.43 -29.98
CA ILE A 41 11.20 13.11 -29.34
C ILE A 41 12.20 12.66 -30.41
N ARG A 42 11.75 11.83 -31.36
CA ARG A 42 12.61 11.35 -32.45
C ARG A 42 13.03 12.45 -33.43
N SER A 43 12.11 13.37 -33.76
CA SER A 43 12.38 14.47 -34.70
C SER A 43 13.20 15.59 -34.09
N ASN A 44 13.07 15.82 -32.79
CA ASN A 44 13.81 16.85 -32.05
C ASN A 44 14.96 16.26 -31.24
N ALA A 45 15.38 15.02 -31.54
CA ALA A 45 16.38 14.33 -30.76
C ALA A 45 17.74 15.02 -30.91
N VAL A 46 18.32 15.41 -29.78
CA VAL A 46 19.72 15.84 -29.69
C VAL A 46 20.68 14.67 -29.96
N LEU A 47 20.20 13.44 -29.79
CA LEU A 47 20.94 12.19 -29.98
C LEU A 47 20.55 11.54 -31.31
N ASP A 48 21.53 11.02 -32.03
CA ASP A 48 21.29 10.19 -33.21
C ASP A 48 20.63 8.85 -32.84
N GLU A 49 20.15 8.13 -33.86
CA GLU A 49 19.43 6.88 -33.66
C GLU A 49 20.31 5.77 -33.06
N ASP A 50 21.55 5.65 -33.52
CA ASP A 50 22.50 4.62 -33.07
C ASP A 50 22.87 4.82 -31.60
N GLU A 51 23.12 6.06 -31.19
CA GLU A 51 23.41 6.46 -29.82
C GLU A 51 22.18 6.27 -28.93
N ARG A 52 20.96 6.53 -29.40
CA ARG A 52 19.74 6.22 -28.63
C ARG A 52 19.60 4.72 -28.39
N ASN A 53 19.81 3.91 -29.43
CA ASN A 53 19.76 2.45 -29.33
C ASN A 53 20.87 1.91 -28.42
N PHE A 54 22.10 2.43 -28.56
CA PHE A 54 23.24 2.06 -27.70
C PHE A 54 23.00 2.43 -26.23
N ARG A 55 22.50 3.62 -25.94
CA ARG A 55 22.15 3.99 -24.56
C ARG A 55 21.02 3.15 -24.00
N ALA A 56 20.03 2.80 -24.83
CA ALA A 56 18.92 1.96 -24.42
C ALA A 56 19.42 0.54 -24.08
N SER A 57 20.30 -0.04 -24.89
CA SER A 57 20.88 -1.36 -24.63
C SER A 57 21.68 -1.38 -23.31
N LEU A 58 22.49 -0.34 -23.04
CA LEU A 58 23.22 -0.21 -21.77
C LEU A 58 22.26 -0.12 -20.56
N VAL A 59 21.19 0.66 -20.67
CA VAL A 59 20.19 0.79 -19.61
C VAL A 59 19.48 -0.54 -19.36
N LEU A 60 19.06 -1.23 -20.42
CA LEU A 60 18.39 -2.52 -20.33
C LEU A 60 19.32 -3.59 -19.74
N GLY A 61 20.58 -3.65 -20.17
CA GLY A 61 21.58 -4.56 -19.60
C GLY A 61 21.81 -4.30 -18.10
N LYS A 62 21.88 -3.05 -17.67
CA LYS A 62 21.99 -2.70 -16.24
C LYS A 62 20.73 -3.00 -15.43
N ILE A 63 19.55 -2.99 -16.05
CA ILE A 63 18.32 -3.45 -15.39
C ILE A 63 18.44 -4.95 -15.14
N GLU A 64 18.79 -5.72 -16.16
CA GLU A 64 18.96 -7.17 -16.12
C GLU A 64 19.95 -7.60 -15.03
N GLU A 65 21.14 -7.01 -14.99
CA GLU A 65 22.16 -7.26 -13.95
C GLU A 65 21.65 -7.05 -12.51
N LYS A 66 20.66 -6.17 -12.32
CA LYS A 66 20.14 -5.82 -10.99
C LYS A 66 18.93 -6.64 -10.58
N LEU A 67 18.19 -7.22 -11.51
CA LEU A 67 17.01 -8.02 -11.20
C LEU A 67 17.42 -9.33 -10.55
N SER A 68 16.49 -9.94 -9.82
CA SER A 68 16.72 -11.25 -9.21
C SER A 68 16.20 -12.33 -10.15
N SER A 69 16.98 -13.38 -10.40
CA SER A 69 16.47 -14.61 -11.00
C SER A 69 15.65 -15.37 -9.95
N VAL A 70 14.48 -15.84 -10.35
CA VAL A 70 13.61 -16.72 -9.55
C VAL A 70 13.19 -17.86 -10.47
N GLU A 71 13.25 -19.09 -9.98
CA GLU A 71 12.73 -20.25 -10.68
C GLU A 71 11.22 -20.36 -10.45
N ASP A 72 10.46 -20.62 -11.51
CA ASP A 72 9.06 -21.01 -11.41
C ASP A 72 8.93 -22.49 -11.01
N GLU A 73 7.71 -22.94 -10.69
CA GLU A 73 7.41 -24.34 -10.34
C GLU A 73 7.82 -25.32 -11.46
N ASP A 74 7.86 -24.85 -12.71
CA ASP A 74 8.30 -25.58 -13.90
C ASP A 74 9.82 -25.55 -14.13
N GLY A 75 10.60 -25.00 -13.18
CA GLY A 75 12.06 -24.89 -13.28
C GLY A 75 12.57 -23.86 -14.29
N THR A 76 11.68 -23.00 -14.80
CA THR A 76 12.05 -21.91 -15.73
C THR A 76 12.52 -20.70 -14.93
N GLU A 77 13.74 -20.24 -15.19
CA GLU A 77 14.27 -19.02 -14.59
C GLU A 77 13.69 -17.77 -15.25
N TRP A 78 13.13 -16.86 -14.44
CA TRP A 78 12.71 -15.54 -14.89
C TRP A 78 13.29 -14.41 -14.02
N LEU A 79 13.50 -13.25 -14.65
CA LEU A 79 13.98 -12.06 -13.96
C LEU A 79 12.82 -11.28 -13.34
N THR A 80 12.96 -10.92 -12.07
CA THR A 80 11.88 -10.24 -11.34
C THR A 80 12.37 -9.24 -10.29
N ILE A 81 11.43 -8.43 -9.82
CA ILE A 81 11.64 -7.43 -8.77
C ILE A 81 11.31 -8.06 -7.42
N THR A 82 12.30 -8.12 -6.53
CA THR A 82 12.15 -8.58 -5.14
C THR A 82 12.40 -7.46 -4.12
N LYS A 83 13.02 -6.35 -4.54
CA LYS A 83 13.44 -5.22 -3.69
C LYS A 83 12.98 -3.88 -4.25
N GLY A 84 12.67 -2.93 -3.36
CA GLY A 84 12.32 -1.56 -3.76
C GLY A 84 13.44 -0.79 -4.47
N SER A 85 14.71 -1.14 -4.22
CA SER A 85 15.85 -0.58 -4.98
C SER A 85 15.82 -0.99 -6.45
N GLN A 86 15.47 -2.24 -6.75
CA GLN A 86 15.30 -2.75 -8.12
C GLN A 86 14.13 -2.04 -8.80
N ALA A 87 12.98 -1.94 -8.12
CA ALA A 87 11.81 -1.22 -8.63
C ALA A 87 12.15 0.24 -9.00
N ARG A 88 12.84 0.97 -8.12
CA ARG A 88 13.24 2.37 -8.39
C ARG A 88 14.24 2.49 -9.53
N PHE A 89 15.17 1.54 -9.65
CA PHE A 89 16.15 1.54 -10.73
C PHE A 89 15.48 1.27 -12.07
N MET A 90 14.70 0.19 -12.14
CA MET A 90 13.97 -0.23 -13.33
C MET A 90 13.01 0.86 -13.80
N LYS A 91 12.23 1.45 -12.89
CA LYS A 91 11.37 2.59 -13.21
C LYS A 91 12.14 3.73 -13.87
N ARG A 92 13.27 4.13 -13.29
CA ARG A 92 14.07 5.24 -13.82
C ARG A 92 14.68 4.92 -15.18
N GLY A 93 15.16 3.70 -15.37
CA GLY A 93 15.67 3.24 -16.65
C GLY A 93 14.60 3.24 -17.72
N LEU A 94 13.44 2.64 -17.43
CA LEU A 94 12.30 2.60 -18.36
C LEU A 94 11.73 4.00 -18.63
N ASP A 95 11.60 4.87 -17.62
CA ASP A 95 11.19 6.25 -17.82
C ASP A 95 12.19 7.03 -18.69
N TYR A 96 13.49 6.77 -18.54
CA TYR A 96 14.54 7.39 -19.36
C TYR A 96 14.45 6.92 -20.81
N ILE A 97 14.33 5.60 -21.02
CA ILE A 97 14.13 5.01 -22.36
C ILE A 97 12.88 5.63 -23.00
N ASN A 98 11.75 5.66 -22.28
CA ASN A 98 10.48 6.11 -22.83
C ASN A 98 10.39 7.62 -23.06
N LYS A 99 11.14 8.45 -22.31
CA LYS A 99 11.07 9.92 -22.44
C LYS A 99 12.17 10.51 -23.31
N GLU A 100 13.34 9.89 -23.34
CA GLU A 100 14.56 10.53 -23.86
C GLU A 100 15.18 9.74 -25.02
N LEU A 101 15.03 8.40 -25.06
CA LEU A 101 15.72 7.56 -26.05
C LEU A 101 14.77 7.06 -27.16
N VAL A 102 13.62 6.51 -26.79
CA VAL A 102 12.60 5.96 -27.69
C VAL A 102 13.23 5.12 -28.82
N PRO A 103 13.90 4.00 -28.47
CA PRO A 103 14.66 3.20 -29.43
C PRO A 103 13.79 2.71 -30.58
N THR A 104 14.44 2.42 -31.69
CA THR A 104 13.83 1.93 -32.94
C THR A 104 14.19 0.48 -33.23
N ASP A 105 15.30 0.00 -32.66
CA ASP A 105 15.71 -1.39 -32.74
C ASP A 105 14.62 -2.33 -32.19
N ILE A 106 14.27 -3.36 -32.96
CA ILE A 106 13.15 -4.25 -32.66
C ILE A 106 13.41 -5.07 -31.39
N GLU A 107 14.63 -5.54 -31.18
CA GLU A 107 14.99 -6.34 -30.02
C GLU A 107 14.96 -5.49 -28.74
N LEU A 108 15.49 -4.27 -28.80
CA LEU A 108 15.46 -3.33 -27.68
C LEU A 108 14.03 -2.90 -27.33
N VAL A 109 13.17 -2.69 -28.32
CA VAL A 109 11.76 -2.38 -28.11
C VAL A 109 11.04 -3.54 -27.44
N LYS A 110 11.22 -4.77 -27.93
CA LYS A 110 10.63 -5.97 -27.31
C LYS A 110 11.09 -6.13 -25.87
N ARG A 111 12.40 -6.00 -25.61
CA ARG A 111 12.96 -6.11 -24.26
C ARG A 111 12.45 -5.02 -23.32
N THR A 112 12.26 -3.81 -23.83
CA THR A 112 11.64 -2.71 -23.07
C THR A 112 10.19 -3.03 -22.70
N ILE A 113 9.42 -3.63 -23.61
CA ILE A 113 8.03 -4.06 -23.34
C ILE A 113 8.00 -5.14 -22.25
N GLU A 114 8.84 -6.19 -22.35
CA GLU A 114 8.94 -7.24 -21.33
C GLU A 114 9.21 -6.66 -19.93
N PHE A 115 10.18 -5.74 -19.84
CA PHE A 115 10.49 -5.07 -18.58
C PHE A 115 9.37 -4.12 -18.11
N ASN A 116 8.66 -3.45 -19.02
CA ASN A 116 7.47 -2.70 -18.64
C ASN A 116 6.39 -3.60 -18.02
N GLU A 117 6.18 -4.80 -18.56
CA GLU A 117 5.23 -5.79 -18.03
C GLU A 117 5.66 -6.30 -16.65
N VAL A 118 6.92 -6.73 -16.50
CA VAL A 118 7.49 -7.16 -15.21
C VAL A 118 7.34 -6.07 -14.15
N TYR A 119 7.68 -4.83 -14.49
CA TYR A 119 7.51 -3.70 -13.59
C TYR A 119 6.05 -3.50 -13.21
N THR A 120 5.14 -3.48 -14.19
CA THR A 120 3.72 -3.20 -13.97
C THR A 120 3.06 -4.30 -13.14
N GLY A 121 3.39 -5.57 -13.39
CA GLY A 121 2.93 -6.72 -12.59
C GLY A 121 3.43 -6.66 -11.15
N ARG A 122 4.72 -6.33 -10.94
CA ARG A 122 5.33 -6.28 -9.60
C ARG A 122 4.98 -5.03 -8.79
N MET A 123 4.60 -3.95 -9.47
CA MET A 123 4.13 -2.71 -8.84
C MET A 123 2.62 -2.69 -8.60
N LYS A 124 1.85 -3.67 -9.11
CA LYS A 124 0.44 -3.82 -8.76
C LYS A 124 0.29 -3.88 -7.25
N ARG A 125 -0.56 -3.01 -6.71
CA ARG A 125 -0.78 -2.90 -5.26
C ARG A 125 -2.03 -3.69 -4.86
N ILE A 126 -1.90 -4.53 -3.84
CA ILE A 126 -2.95 -5.41 -3.33
C ILE A 126 -3.37 -4.88 -1.96
N PHE A 127 -4.67 -4.76 -1.71
CA PHE A 127 -5.15 -4.34 -0.39
C PHE A 127 -4.94 -5.45 0.64
N THR A 128 -4.20 -5.15 1.71
CA THR A 128 -3.93 -6.06 2.83
C THR A 128 -4.33 -5.45 4.18
N GLY A 129 -5.13 -4.37 4.14
CA GLY A 129 -5.67 -3.74 5.34
C GLY A 129 -6.84 -4.55 5.93
N SER A 130 -7.28 -4.15 7.11
CA SER A 130 -8.40 -4.79 7.80
C SER A 130 -9.73 -4.20 7.35
N GLY A 131 -10.62 -5.06 6.83
CA GLY A 131 -12.02 -4.70 6.53
C GLY A 131 -12.79 -4.22 7.76
N TRP A 132 -12.46 -4.74 8.94
CA TRP A 132 -13.05 -4.31 10.21
C TRP A 132 -12.70 -2.88 10.57
N ILE A 133 -11.44 -2.46 10.36
CA ILE A 133 -11.03 -1.07 10.62
C ILE A 133 -11.83 -0.12 9.73
N ILE A 134 -12.02 -0.48 8.46
CA ILE A 134 -12.86 0.30 7.52
C ILE A 134 -14.29 0.39 8.07
N THR A 135 -14.88 -0.75 8.43
CA THR A 135 -16.27 -0.82 8.90
C THR A 135 -16.48 0.00 10.17
N CYS A 136 -15.62 -0.18 11.19
CA CYS A 136 -15.67 0.59 12.42
C CYS A 136 -15.48 2.10 12.16
N SER A 137 -14.55 2.47 11.28
CA SER A 137 -14.29 3.86 10.91
C SER A 137 -15.48 4.50 10.19
N VAL A 138 -16.15 3.77 9.29
CA VAL A 138 -17.37 4.24 8.61
C VAL A 138 -18.50 4.42 9.60
N LEU A 139 -18.78 3.43 10.46
CA LEU A 139 -19.82 3.52 11.49
C LEU A 139 -19.57 4.68 12.44
N LEU A 140 -18.32 4.91 12.82
CA LEU A 140 -17.93 6.06 13.65
C LEU A 140 -18.19 7.40 12.94
N GLY A 141 -17.89 7.48 11.64
CA GLY A 141 -18.21 8.67 10.83
C GLY A 141 -19.72 8.94 10.74
N VAL A 142 -20.53 7.89 10.59
CA VAL A 142 -21.99 7.98 10.59
C VAL A 142 -22.51 8.45 11.96
N LEU A 143 -22.00 7.89 13.05
CA LEU A 143 -22.35 8.30 14.40
C LEU A 143 -22.04 9.79 14.62
N PHE A 144 -20.85 10.26 14.24
CA PHE A 144 -20.48 11.67 14.34
C PHE A 144 -21.31 12.60 13.46
N TYR A 145 -21.80 12.12 12.31
CA TYR A 145 -22.72 12.90 11.48
C TYR A 145 -24.07 13.12 12.17
N PHE A 146 -24.62 12.10 12.84
CA PHE A 146 -25.91 12.21 13.53
C PHE A 146 -25.81 12.89 14.91
N THR A 147 -24.69 12.74 15.61
CA THR A 147 -24.49 13.28 16.96
C THR A 147 -23.79 14.65 16.96
N GLY A 148 -23.04 14.96 15.91
CA GLY A 148 -22.32 16.22 15.78
C GLY A 148 -23.23 17.31 15.23
N GLY A 149 -23.41 18.40 16.00
CA GLY A 149 -24.12 19.58 15.52
C GLY A 149 -23.46 20.25 14.31
N ARG A 150 -23.98 21.41 13.87
CA ARG A 150 -23.53 22.14 12.65
C ARG A 150 -22.02 22.46 12.55
N GLY A 151 -21.24 22.31 13.61
CA GLY A 151 -19.78 22.51 13.65
C GLY A 151 -18.92 21.28 13.31
N PHE A 152 -19.50 20.08 13.15
CA PHE A 152 -18.74 18.83 12.95
C PHE A 152 -18.27 18.56 11.50
N SER A 153 -18.65 19.41 10.54
CA SER A 153 -18.36 19.20 9.12
C SER A 153 -16.87 19.09 8.81
N PHE A 154 -16.02 19.89 9.47
CA PHE A 154 -14.57 19.81 9.25
C PHE A 154 -13.98 18.50 9.78
N PHE A 155 -14.40 18.05 10.97
CA PHE A 155 -13.93 16.79 11.54
C PHE A 155 -14.28 15.59 10.64
N LEU A 156 -15.50 15.54 10.08
CA LEU A 156 -15.90 14.48 9.16
C LEU A 156 -15.05 14.45 7.88
N ILE A 157 -14.64 15.61 7.37
CA ILE A 157 -13.75 15.69 6.20
C ILE A 157 -12.37 15.10 6.56
N VAL A 158 -11.80 15.48 7.70
CA VAL A 158 -10.50 14.95 8.15
C VAL A 158 -10.59 13.44 8.41
N HIS A 159 -11.71 12.98 8.98
CA HIS A 159 -11.96 11.56 9.22
C HIS A 159 -12.07 10.76 7.91
N ALA A 160 -12.81 11.27 6.94
CA ALA A 160 -12.91 10.67 5.62
C ALA A 160 -11.54 10.62 4.92
N ALA A 161 -10.73 11.69 5.03
CA ALA A 161 -9.37 11.72 4.51
C ALA A 161 -8.48 10.67 5.21
N ALA A 162 -8.56 10.55 6.54
CA ALA A 162 -7.81 9.54 7.29
C ALA A 162 -8.20 8.11 6.91
N LEU A 163 -9.49 7.84 6.67
CA LEU A 163 -9.97 6.55 6.18
C LEU A 163 -9.48 6.26 4.75
N LEU A 164 -9.56 7.23 3.85
CA LEU A 164 -9.02 7.11 2.49
C LEU A 164 -7.51 6.88 2.50
N SER A 165 -6.77 7.58 3.35
CA SER A 165 -5.36 7.33 3.60
C SER A 165 -5.11 5.91 4.05
N TYR A 166 -5.88 5.40 5.01
CA TYR A 166 -5.74 4.02 5.46
C TYR A 166 -5.97 3.04 4.32
N LEU A 167 -7.03 3.24 3.53
CA LEU A 167 -7.35 2.40 2.38
C LEU A 167 -6.22 2.35 1.35
N LEU A 168 -5.64 3.50 1.02
CA LEU A 168 -4.57 3.59 0.03
C LEU A 168 -3.22 3.14 0.59
N ALA A 169 -2.88 3.56 1.82
CA ALA A 169 -1.64 3.22 2.50
C ALA A 169 -1.54 1.71 2.78
N SER A 170 -2.67 1.03 2.99
CA SER A 170 -2.74 -0.42 3.24
C SER A 170 -2.61 -1.29 1.99
N ARG A 171 -2.16 -0.71 0.87
CA ARG A 171 -1.93 -1.45 -0.39
C ARG A 171 -0.43 -1.60 -0.67
N PRO A 172 0.28 -2.61 -0.11
CA PRO A 172 1.65 -2.92 -0.53
C PRO A 172 1.73 -3.30 -2.01
N THR A 173 2.91 -3.13 -2.61
CA THR A 173 3.24 -3.71 -3.91
C THR A 173 3.26 -5.23 -3.84
N SER A 174 2.98 -5.92 -4.95
CA SER A 174 2.92 -7.39 -4.98
C SER A 174 4.24 -8.04 -4.55
N TYR A 175 5.40 -7.48 -4.93
CA TYR A 175 6.70 -7.98 -4.43
C TYR A 175 6.85 -7.82 -2.90
N THR A 176 6.33 -6.73 -2.31
CA THR A 176 6.39 -6.52 -0.86
C THR A 176 5.44 -7.46 -0.14
N PHE A 177 4.28 -7.73 -0.73
CA PHE A 177 3.31 -8.70 -0.23
C PHE A 177 3.90 -10.12 -0.23
N LEU A 178 4.45 -10.58 -1.36
CA LEU A 178 5.05 -11.92 -1.48
C LEU A 178 6.20 -12.12 -0.48
N LYS A 179 7.10 -11.13 -0.38
CA LYS A 179 8.19 -11.16 0.62
C LYS A 179 7.68 -11.29 2.06
N ARG A 180 6.53 -10.67 2.37
CA ARG A 180 5.91 -10.80 3.70
C ARG A 180 5.26 -12.16 3.87
N LEU A 181 4.62 -12.70 2.83
CA LEU A 181 4.00 -14.02 2.84
C LEU A 181 5.05 -15.11 3.11
N GLU A 182 6.18 -15.06 2.40
CA GLU A 182 7.34 -15.95 2.60
C GLU A 182 7.87 -15.86 4.04
N ARG A 183 8.02 -14.63 4.58
CA ARG A 183 8.52 -14.42 5.93
C ARG A 183 7.53 -14.78 7.04
N SER A 184 6.22 -14.76 6.75
CA SER A 184 5.15 -15.01 7.73
C SER A 184 4.61 -16.43 7.72
N GLY A 185 5.13 -17.33 6.87
CA GLY A 185 4.77 -18.75 6.89
C GLY A 185 3.26 -18.99 6.72
N GLY A 186 2.55 -18.13 5.99
CA GLY A 186 1.14 -18.33 5.64
C GLY A 186 0.11 -18.14 6.76
N ARG A 187 0.48 -17.70 7.98
CA ARG A 187 -0.49 -17.44 9.06
C ARG A 187 -0.73 -15.95 9.27
N GLY A 188 -2.02 -15.59 9.19
CA GLY A 188 -2.56 -14.24 9.23
C GLY A 188 -1.90 -13.33 10.27
N GLY A 189 -1.61 -12.10 9.86
CA GLY A 189 -0.91 -11.12 10.68
C GLY A 189 -1.54 -10.92 12.06
N CYS A 190 -0.74 -10.43 13.02
CA CYS A 190 -1.09 -10.11 14.42
C CYS A 190 -2.50 -9.53 14.63
N ILE A 191 -3.00 -8.78 13.65
CA ILE A 191 -4.33 -8.16 13.68
C ILE A 191 -5.46 -9.20 13.69
N SER A 192 -5.29 -10.37 13.06
CA SER A 192 -6.26 -11.47 13.08
C SER A 192 -6.36 -12.14 14.46
N GLY A 193 -5.25 -12.25 15.19
CA GLY A 193 -5.23 -12.78 16.56
C GLY A 193 -5.87 -11.83 17.57
N VAL A 194 -5.67 -10.52 17.40
CA VAL A 194 -6.35 -9.49 18.20
C VAL A 194 -7.84 -9.43 17.85
N MET A 195 -8.22 -9.61 16.58
CA MET A 195 -9.63 -9.67 16.17
C MET A 195 -10.33 -10.96 16.63
N GLY A 196 -9.62 -12.10 16.66
CA GLY A 196 -10.14 -13.36 17.18
C GLY A 196 -10.48 -13.29 18.67
N GLY A 197 -9.68 -12.56 19.46
CA GLY A 197 -9.97 -12.28 20.87
C GLY A 197 -11.09 -11.26 21.08
N LEU A 198 -11.28 -10.31 20.16
CA LEU A 198 -12.37 -9.30 20.20
C LEU A 198 -13.73 -9.82 19.72
N LEU A 199 -13.77 -10.94 19.00
CA LEU A 199 -14.97 -11.53 18.40
C LEU A 199 -15.34 -12.90 18.99
N MET A 200 -14.59 -13.41 19.96
CA MET A 200 -15.10 -14.42 20.89
C MET A 200 -16.09 -13.74 21.84
N GLY A 201 -17.28 -13.43 21.30
CA GLY A 201 -18.44 -13.15 22.14
C GLY A 201 -18.66 -14.35 23.05
N SER A 202 -18.71 -14.07 24.35
CA SER A 202 -18.96 -15.02 25.42
C SER A 202 -20.23 -15.83 25.14
N GLY A 203 -20.06 -17.02 24.57
CA GLY A 203 -21.08 -18.07 24.57
C GLY A 203 -21.09 -18.84 25.91
N GLU A 204 -20.64 -18.21 26.99
CA GLU A 204 -20.65 -18.80 28.32
C GLU A 204 -22.09 -18.79 28.83
N LYS A 205 -22.68 -20.00 28.90
CA LYS A 205 -23.99 -20.20 29.50
C LYS A 205 -23.82 -20.21 31.01
N HIS A 206 -24.45 -19.28 31.71
CA HIS A 206 -24.39 -19.22 33.17
C HIS A 206 -25.54 -20.02 33.76
N TYR A 207 -25.24 -20.88 34.73
CA TYR A 207 -26.23 -21.65 35.47
C TYR A 207 -26.06 -21.37 36.96
N VAL A 208 -27.16 -21.14 37.66
CA VAL A 208 -27.18 -20.99 39.13
C VAL A 208 -28.14 -21.98 39.75
N SER A 209 -27.81 -22.43 40.96
CA SER A 209 -28.67 -23.29 41.79
C SER A 209 -29.02 -22.53 43.06
N VAL A 210 -30.32 -22.26 43.25
CA VAL A 210 -30.80 -21.62 44.48
C VAL A 210 -31.08 -22.72 45.51
N ASN A 211 -30.43 -22.63 46.68
CA ASN A 211 -30.60 -23.56 47.80
C ASN A 211 -30.38 -25.05 47.46
N GLY A 212 -29.45 -25.36 46.56
CA GLY A 212 -29.09 -26.74 46.21
C GLY A 212 -30.10 -27.48 45.30
N GLY A 213 -31.05 -26.75 44.70
CA GLY A 213 -32.01 -27.27 43.72
C GLY A 213 -31.42 -27.46 42.31
N SER A 214 -32.27 -27.85 41.36
CA SER A 214 -31.90 -28.08 39.96
C SER A 214 -31.26 -26.85 39.32
N TRP A 215 -30.20 -27.06 38.54
CA TRP A 215 -29.52 -26.00 37.80
C TRP A 215 -30.48 -25.34 36.80
N GLU A 216 -30.70 -24.05 36.97
CA GLU A 216 -31.51 -23.25 36.05
C GLU A 216 -30.61 -22.26 35.30
N ARG A 217 -30.96 -22.00 34.04
CA ARG A 217 -30.17 -21.13 33.16
C ARG A 217 -30.42 -19.68 33.53
N ASP A 218 -29.34 -18.95 33.79
CA ASP A 218 -29.39 -17.55 34.19
C ASP A 218 -29.34 -16.64 32.97
N HIS A 219 -30.53 -16.38 32.43
CA HIS A 219 -30.71 -15.49 31.30
C HIS A 219 -30.35 -14.02 31.61
N GLU A 220 -30.42 -13.61 32.87
CA GLU A 220 -30.14 -12.23 33.29
C GLU A 220 -28.63 -11.98 33.31
N SER A 221 -27.86 -12.88 33.92
CA SER A 221 -26.39 -12.81 33.90
C SER A 221 -25.83 -12.96 32.49
N GLU A 222 -26.42 -13.82 31.65
CA GLU A 222 -26.09 -13.94 30.23
C GLU A 222 -26.35 -12.62 29.47
N ALA A 223 -27.49 -11.97 29.72
CA ALA A 223 -27.83 -10.69 29.09
C ALA A 223 -26.90 -9.57 29.54
N ILE A 224 -26.57 -9.47 30.83
CA ILE A 224 -25.66 -8.46 31.38
C ILE A 224 -24.23 -8.69 30.85
N SER A 225 -23.76 -9.94 30.83
CA SER A 225 -22.47 -10.35 30.22
C SER A 225 -22.39 -9.95 28.75
N GLY A 226 -23.43 -10.26 27.97
CA GLY A 226 -23.52 -9.87 26.57
C GLY A 226 -23.53 -8.36 26.35
N LEU A 227 -24.20 -7.60 27.22
CA LEU A 227 -24.29 -6.14 27.13
C LEU A 227 -22.98 -5.46 27.53
N ILE A 228 -22.28 -5.99 28.54
CA ILE A 228 -20.91 -5.57 28.90
C ILE A 228 -19.95 -5.89 27.76
N GLY A 229 -20.03 -7.10 27.17
CA GLY A 229 -19.23 -7.48 26.01
C GLY A 229 -19.46 -6.54 24.83
N LEU A 230 -20.72 -6.23 24.51
CA LEU A 230 -21.09 -5.28 23.47
C LEU A 230 -20.57 -3.87 23.75
N LEU A 231 -20.61 -3.41 25.00
CA LEU A 231 -20.03 -2.12 25.40
C LEU A 231 -18.50 -2.10 25.18
N PHE A 232 -17.79 -3.15 25.58
CA PHE A 232 -16.35 -3.26 25.34
C PHE A 232 -16.02 -3.31 23.84
N THR A 233 -16.77 -4.08 23.05
CA THR A 233 -16.61 -4.12 21.59
C THR A 233 -16.91 -2.76 20.96
N PHE A 234 -17.92 -2.04 21.46
CA PHE A 234 -18.25 -0.69 21.00
C PHE A 234 -17.11 0.31 21.31
N VAL A 235 -16.59 0.30 22.54
CA VAL A 235 -15.44 1.14 22.92
C VAL A 235 -14.19 0.79 22.11
N ALA A 236 -13.90 -0.51 21.91
CA ALA A 236 -12.80 -0.96 21.08
C ALA A 236 -12.97 -0.54 19.61
N ALA A 237 -14.19 -0.64 19.05
CA ALA A 237 -14.52 -0.20 17.71
C ALA A 237 -14.37 1.32 17.54
N MET A 238 -14.75 2.11 18.55
CA MET A 238 -14.50 3.55 18.56
C MET A 238 -13.01 3.87 18.56
N ILE A 239 -12.23 3.21 19.43
CA ILE A 239 -10.76 3.38 19.46
C ILE A 239 -10.14 3.00 18.12
N LEU A 240 -10.55 1.88 17.52
CA LEU A 240 -10.03 1.44 16.21
C LEU A 240 -10.42 2.39 15.08
N GLY A 241 -11.67 2.85 15.04
CA GLY A 241 -12.13 3.86 14.09
C GLY A 241 -11.35 5.17 14.24
N PHE A 242 -11.00 5.54 15.46
CA PHE A 242 -10.25 6.75 15.79
C PHE A 242 -8.74 6.62 15.54
N LEU A 243 -8.18 5.40 15.63
CA LEU A 243 -6.79 5.11 15.31
C LEU A 243 -6.55 4.89 13.81
N THR A 244 -7.58 4.97 12.96
CA THR A 244 -7.47 4.80 11.50
C THR A 244 -6.37 5.67 10.87
N GLY A 245 -6.29 6.95 11.27
CA GLY A 245 -5.26 7.87 10.78
C GLY A 245 -3.85 7.46 11.21
N LEU A 246 -3.66 7.01 12.44
CA LEU A 246 -2.38 6.49 12.93
C LEU A 246 -1.96 5.22 12.17
N LEU A 247 -2.90 4.32 11.94
CA LEU A 247 -2.65 3.10 11.16
C LEU A 247 -2.33 3.42 9.70
N ALA A 248 -2.93 4.47 9.13
CA ALA A 248 -2.57 4.97 7.81
C ALA A 248 -1.11 5.42 7.76
N ILE A 249 -0.63 6.14 8.78
CA ILE A 249 0.78 6.55 8.90
C ILE A 249 1.71 5.33 8.95
N ILE A 250 1.39 4.36 9.81
CA ILE A 250 2.19 3.14 9.95
C ILE A 250 2.24 2.39 8.61
N ASN A 251 1.08 2.18 7.98
CA ASN A 251 0.99 1.48 6.70
C ASN A 251 1.73 2.25 5.58
N PHE A 252 1.70 3.58 5.59
CA PHE A 252 2.47 4.39 4.66
C PHE A 252 3.98 4.16 4.84
N LEU A 253 4.48 4.24 6.08
CA LEU A 253 5.88 3.98 6.37
C LEU A 253 6.30 2.57 5.96
N MET A 254 5.43 1.58 6.11
CA MET A 254 5.74 0.19 5.74
C MET A 254 5.65 -0.07 4.23
N ASN A 255 4.75 0.59 3.51
CA ASN A 255 4.38 0.23 2.12
C ASN A 255 4.87 1.23 1.06
N PHE A 256 5.27 2.44 1.46
CA PHE A 256 5.61 3.53 0.54
C PHE A 256 6.98 4.17 0.81
N SER A 257 7.53 4.08 2.04
CA SER A 257 8.83 4.69 2.37
C SER A 257 9.97 4.24 1.46
N THR A 258 9.94 2.98 1.00
CA THR A 258 11.00 2.39 0.16
C THR A 258 10.78 2.60 -1.34
N SER A 259 9.56 2.95 -1.77
CA SER A 259 9.22 3.14 -3.18
C SER A 259 9.23 4.61 -3.62
N MET A 260 9.29 5.55 -2.68
CA MET A 260 9.43 6.98 -2.99
C MET A 260 10.65 7.25 -3.87
N SER A 261 10.41 7.65 -5.11
CA SER A 261 11.42 8.17 -6.02
C SER A 261 11.57 9.68 -5.81
N LEU A 262 12.73 10.12 -5.34
CA LEU A 262 13.04 11.54 -5.19
C LEU A 262 12.96 12.25 -6.57
N PRO A 263 12.27 13.40 -6.66
CA PRO A 263 11.94 14.06 -7.93
C PRO A 263 13.09 14.86 -8.57
N PHE A 264 14.22 15.01 -7.88
CA PHE A 264 15.22 16.02 -8.23
C PHE A 264 16.36 15.52 -9.13
N ILE A 265 16.22 14.36 -9.76
CA ILE A 265 17.28 13.78 -10.59
C ILE A 265 16.80 13.74 -12.04
N SER A 266 17.43 14.55 -12.90
CA SER A 266 17.19 14.52 -14.35
C SER A 266 17.65 13.19 -14.96
N GLY A 267 16.96 12.72 -16.01
CA GLY A 267 17.27 11.44 -16.66
C GLY A 267 18.73 11.32 -17.10
N ASN A 268 19.26 12.37 -17.74
CA ASN A 268 20.66 12.41 -18.16
C ASN A 268 21.65 12.37 -16.98
N SER A 269 21.40 13.10 -15.88
CA SER A 269 22.28 13.04 -14.70
C SER A 269 22.22 11.69 -13.98
N TRP A 270 21.10 10.96 -14.11
CA TRP A 270 21.00 9.59 -13.62
C TRP A 270 21.78 8.63 -14.51
N TYR A 271 21.64 8.73 -15.83
CA TYR A 271 22.36 7.90 -16.81
C TYR A 271 23.88 7.99 -16.60
N GLN A 272 24.42 9.21 -16.52
CA GLN A 272 25.87 9.41 -16.33
C GLN A 272 26.40 8.73 -15.06
N ARG A 273 25.68 8.85 -13.93
CA ARG A 273 26.11 8.35 -12.61
C ARG A 273 25.83 6.87 -12.32
N LYS A 274 25.01 6.21 -13.14
CA LYS A 274 24.49 4.87 -12.82
C LYS A 274 24.61 3.87 -13.96
N ILE A 275 24.90 4.33 -15.16
CA ILE A 275 25.00 3.49 -16.36
C ILE A 275 26.38 3.64 -17.01
N LYS A 276 26.90 4.87 -17.12
CA LYS A 276 28.18 5.14 -17.81
C LYS A 276 29.42 4.95 -16.93
N GLU A 277 29.28 5.15 -15.62
CA GLU A 277 30.27 4.79 -14.58
C GLU A 277 30.14 3.30 -14.21
#